data_AF-A0A356PED7-F1
#
_entry.id   AF-A0A356PED7-F1
#
_cell.length_a   1.000
_cell.length_b   1.000
_cell.length_c   1.000
_cell.angle_alpha   90.00
_cell.angle_beta   90.00
_cell.angle_gamma   90.00
#
_symmetry.space_group_name_H-M   'P 1'
#
loop_
_entity.id
_entity.type
_entity.pdbx_description
1 polymer ?
#
loop_
_entity_poly.entity_id
_entity_poly.type
_entity_poly.pdbx_seq_one_letter_code
_entity_poly.pdbx_strand_id
1 'polypeptide(L)'
;MPEWFPVLAAFIVPGSGYVLLSRPMRGLVMIFWMCIFGYITFQLSAANISIIGRFSGGIAVWVISILEVYDITQNKRRGQAK
;
A
#
# COMPACT_ATOMS: atom_id res chain seq x y z
N MET A 1 18.44 -10.31 -1.06
CA MET A 1 17.76 -9.46 -0.05
C MET A 1 16.73 -10.33 0.65
N PRO A 2 16.58 -10.24 1.97
CA PRO A 2 15.58 -11.03 2.69
C PRO A 2 14.17 -10.75 2.17
N GLU A 3 13.33 -11.76 2.00
CA GLU A 3 11.98 -11.61 1.41
C GLU A 3 11.03 -10.71 2.22
N TRP A 4 11.31 -10.50 3.50
CA TRP A 4 10.52 -9.62 4.37
C TRP A 4 10.82 -8.13 4.17
N PHE A 5 11.96 -7.78 3.57
CA PHE A 5 12.42 -6.40 3.45
C PHE A 5 11.47 -5.50 2.63
N PRO A 6 10.95 -5.92 1.46
CA PRO A 6 10.02 -5.08 0.70
C PRO A 6 8.68 -4.89 1.39
N VAL A 7 8.22 -5.89 2.15
CA VAL A 7 6.97 -5.83 2.92
C VAL A 7 7.11 -4.84 4.07
N LEU A 8 8.24 -4.87 4.79
CA LEU A 8 8.57 -3.90 5.83
C LEU A 8 8.66 -2.46 5.29
N ALA A 9 9.26 -2.28 4.12
CA ALA A 9 9.28 -0.98 3.46
C ALA A 9 7.85 -0.50 3.15
N ALA A 10 7.02 -1.34 2.52
CA ALA A 10 5.62 -1.02 2.22
C ALA A 10 4.79 -0.70 3.47
N PHE A 11 5.15 -1.28 4.62
CA PHE A 11 4.54 -0.96 5.91
C PHE A 11 4.89 0.46 6.34
N ILE A 12 6.14 0.90 6.27
CA ILE A 12 6.53 2.25 6.71
C ILE A 12 6.05 3.31 5.72
N VAL A 13 6.31 3.09 4.42
CA VAL A 13 5.99 4.05 3.36
C VAL A 13 5.19 3.34 2.27
N PRO A 14 3.91 3.72 2.06
CA PRO A 14 3.12 3.21 0.96
C PRO A 14 3.85 3.43 -0.36
N GLY A 15 3.85 2.42 -1.23
CA GLY A 15 4.54 2.53 -2.52
C GLY A 15 6.02 2.12 -2.52
N SER A 16 6.72 2.17 -1.39
CA SER A 16 8.17 1.92 -1.33
C SER A 16 8.55 0.44 -1.60
N GLY A 17 7.71 -0.51 -1.17
CA GLY A 17 7.90 -1.93 -1.46
C GLY A 17 7.93 -2.24 -2.96
N TYR A 18 7.15 -1.52 -3.78
CA TYR A 18 7.18 -1.71 -5.23
C TYR A 18 8.47 -1.19 -5.86
N VAL A 19 9.08 -0.13 -5.32
CA VAL A 19 10.37 0.37 -5.80
C VAL A 19 11.45 -0.69 -5.60
N LEU A 20 11.45 -1.36 -4.44
CA LEU A 20 12.37 -2.47 -4.13
C LEU A 20 12.14 -3.70 -5.02
N LEU A 21 10.92 -3.88 -5.54
CA LEU A 21 10.59 -4.91 -6.54
C LEU A 21 10.76 -4.45 -8.00
N SER A 22 11.39 -3.30 -8.24
CA SER A 22 11.59 -2.72 -9.58
C SER A 22 10.29 -2.43 -10.33
N ARG A 23 9.22 -2.09 -9.61
CA ARG A 23 7.90 -1.68 -10.15
C ARG A 23 7.50 -0.26 -9.67
N PRO A 24 8.31 0.78 -9.92
CA PRO A 24 8.08 2.12 -9.39
C PRO A 24 6.74 2.72 -9.82
N MET A 25 6.28 2.44 -11.05
CA MET A 25 5.00 2.95 -11.55
C MET A 25 3.80 2.48 -10.71
N ARG A 26 3.79 1.21 -10.26
CA ARG A 26 2.72 0.71 -9.37
C ARG A 26 2.76 1.40 -8.01
N GLY A 27 3.97 1.62 -7.47
CA GLY A 27 4.12 2.35 -6.21
C GLY A 27 3.57 3.76 -6.26
N LEU A 28 3.84 4.49 -7.35
CA LEU A 28 3.32 5.85 -7.56
C LEU A 28 1.79 5.86 -7.65
N VAL A 29 1.21 4.94 -8.43
CA VAL A 29 -0.25 4.78 -8.56
C VAL A 29 -0.89 4.54 -7.19
N MET A 30 -0.28 3.72 -6.35
CA MET A 30 -0.81 3.39 -5.03
C MET A 30 -0.80 4.59 -4.07
N ILE A 31 0.29 5.38 -4.07
CA ILE A 31 0.37 6.64 -3.32
C ILE A 31 -0.70 7.62 -3.80
N PHE A 32 -0.89 7.73 -5.12
CA PHE A 32 -1.88 8.62 -5.70
C PHE A 32 -3.31 8.23 -5.29
N TRP A 33 -3.64 6.93 -5.38
CA TRP A 33 -4.90 6.39 -4.92
C TRP A 33 -5.12 6.58 -3.42
N MET A 34 -4.08 6.43 -2.60
CA MET A 34 -4.15 6.67 -1.16
C MET A 34 -4.52 8.12 -0.85
N CYS A 35 -3.91 9.08 -1.53
CA CYS A 35 -4.22 10.50 -1.39
C CYS A 35 -5.65 10.82 -1.85
N ILE A 36 -6.06 10.29 -3.01
CA ILE A 36 -7.40 10.50 -3.56
C ILE A 36 -8.47 9.93 -2.62
N PHE A 37 -8.35 8.66 -2.23
CA PHE A 37 -9.32 8.04 -1.34
C PHE A 37 -9.30 8.66 0.06
N GLY A 38 -8.12 9.00 0.59
CA GLY A 38 -8.01 9.73 1.85
C GLY A 38 -8.75 11.06 1.80
N TYR A 39 -8.59 11.82 0.71
CA TYR A 39 -9.29 13.09 0.51
C TYR A 39 -10.80 12.92 0.33
N ILE A 40 -11.22 11.95 -0.49
CA ILE A 40 -12.65 11.66 -0.72
C ILE A 40 -13.32 11.25 0.59
N THR A 41 -12.74 10.32 1.33
CA THR A 41 -13.27 9.90 2.64
C THR A 41 -13.30 11.06 3.62
N PHE A 42 -12.28 11.91 3.63
CA PHE A 42 -12.26 13.07 4.51
C PHE A 42 -13.42 14.04 4.23
N GLN A 43 -13.71 14.27 2.95
CA GLN A 43 -14.81 15.14 2.52
C GLN A 43 -16.19 14.53 2.77
N LEU A 44 -16.33 13.20 2.61
CA LEU A 44 -17.59 12.50 2.85
C LEU A 44 -17.88 12.25 4.33
N SER A 45 -16.87 12.28 5.18
CA SER A 45 -17.02 11.96 6.60
C SER A 45 -17.57 13.13 7.41
N ALA A 46 -18.57 12.86 8.23
CA ALA A 46 -19.13 13.84 9.16
C ALA A 46 -18.08 14.29 10.20
N ALA A 47 -18.23 15.52 10.70
CA ALA A 47 -17.32 16.10 11.69
C ALA A 47 -17.28 15.35 13.03
N ASN A 48 -18.31 14.55 13.35
CA ASN A 48 -18.38 13.73 14.55
C ASN A 48 -17.55 12.43 14.47
N ILE A 49 -17.11 12.04 13.28
CA ILE A 49 -16.35 10.82 13.07
C ILE A 49 -14.89 11.04 13.47
N SER A 50 -14.29 10.03 14.10
CA SER A 50 -12.88 10.05 14.49
C SER A 50 -11.94 10.30 13.31
N ILE A 51 -10.78 10.91 13.58
CA ILE A 51 -9.76 11.21 12.55
C ILE A 51 -9.36 9.96 11.76
N ILE A 52 -9.22 8.80 12.43
CA ILE A 52 -8.95 7.52 11.75
C ILE A 52 -10.07 7.16 10.77
N GLY A 53 -11.33 7.33 11.17
CA GLY A 53 -12.48 7.06 10.30
C GLY A 53 -12.53 8.00 9.09
N ARG A 54 -12.17 9.28 9.29
CA ARG A 54 -12.13 10.30 8.23
C ARG A 54 -11.06 10.03 7.17
N PHE A 55 -10.00 9.29 7.50
CA PHE A 55 -8.96 8.87 6.55
C PHE A 55 -9.04 7.38 6.17
N SER A 56 -10.15 6.70 6.47
CA SER A 56 -10.28 5.25 6.25
C SER A 56 -10.05 4.82 4.80
N GLY A 57 -10.40 5.64 3.81
CA GLY A 57 -10.10 5.36 2.40
C GLY A 57 -8.60 5.29 2.10
N GLY A 58 -7.81 6.22 2.66
CA GLY A 58 -6.35 6.18 2.51
C GLY A 58 -5.73 4.98 3.25
N ILE A 59 -6.23 4.68 4.45
CA ILE A 59 -5.79 3.53 5.24
C ILE A 59 -6.09 2.21 4.50
N ALA A 60 -7.27 2.09 3.89
CA ALA A 60 -7.63 0.91 3.10
C ALA A 60 -6.66 0.69 1.94
N VAL A 61 -6.32 1.74 1.19
CA VAL A 61 -5.31 1.64 0.11
C VAL A 61 -3.95 1.25 0.65
N TRP A 62 -3.53 1.79 1.79
CA TRP A 62 -2.25 1.44 2.41
C TRP A 62 -2.18 -0.05 2.80
N VAL A 63 -3.24 -0.61 3.41
CA VAL A 63 -3.32 -2.04 3.73
C VAL A 63 -3.26 -2.89 2.46
N ILE A 64 -4.04 -2.54 1.43
CA ILE A 64 -4.02 -3.25 0.14
C ILE A 64 -2.63 -3.21 -0.48
N SER A 65 -1.93 -2.07 -0.39
CA SER A 65 -0.56 -1.93 -0.89
C SER A 65 0.41 -2.94 -0.27
N ILE A 66 0.30 -3.17 1.04
CA ILE A 66 1.15 -4.13 1.75
C ILE A 66 0.84 -5.56 1.28
N LEU A 67 -0.45 -5.91 1.19
CA LEU A 67 -0.89 -7.23 0.72
C LEU A 67 -0.41 -7.53 -0.70
N GLU A 68 -0.45 -6.53 -1.57
CA GLU A 68 0.01 -6.68 -2.95
C GLU A 68 1.53 -6.89 -3.03
N VAL A 69 2.33 -6.14 -2.26
CA VAL A 69 3.78 -6.34 -2.18
C VAL A 69 4.11 -7.74 -1.65
N TYR A 70 3.35 -8.22 -0.66
CA TYR A 70 3.47 -9.58 -0.14
C TYR A 70 3.16 -10.63 -1.21
N ASP A 71 2.05 -10.48 -1.95
CA ASP A 71 1.67 -11.42 -3.02
C ASP A 71 2.70 -11.46 -4.15
N ILE A 72 3.20 -10.29 -4.60
CA ILE A 72 4.25 -10.25 -5.63
C ILE A 72 5.52 -10.96 -5.14
N THR A 73 5.89 -10.74 -3.87
CA THR A 73 7.07 -11.38 -3.26
C THR A 73 6.88 -12.89 -3.17
N GLN A 74 5.71 -13.36 -2.74
CA GLN A 74 5.40 -14.78 -2.62
C GLN A 74 5.30 -15.48 -3.98
N ASN A 75 4.72 -14.83 -4.99
CA ASN A 75 4.67 -15.35 -6.36
C ASN A 75 6.07 -15.46 -6.96
N LYS A 76 6.95 -14.48 -6.72
CA LYS A 76 8.36 -14.57 -7.12
C LYS A 76 9.06 -15.76 -6.46
N ARG A 77 8.78 -16.04 -5.17
CA ARG A 77 9.31 -17.21 -4.46
C ARG A 77 8.82 -18.54 -5.04
N ARG A 78 7.54 -18.64 -5.37
CA ARG A 78 6.94 -19.84 -5.99
C ARG A 78 7.52 -20.14 -7.37
N GLY A 79 7.79 -19.09 -8.16
CA GLY A 79 8.36 -19.23 -9.50
C GLY A 79 9.82 -19.69 -9.53
N GLN A 80 10.58 -19.51 -8.44
CA GLN A 80 11.97 -20.00 -8.32
C GLN A 80 12.08 -21.43 -7.81
N ALA A 81 10.99 -22.02 -7.30
CA ALA A 81 10.94 -23.40 -6.82
C ALA A 81 10.54 -24.41 -7.92
N LYS A 82 10.36 -23.95 -9.16
CA LYS A 82 10.17 -24.76 -10.37
C LYS A 82 11.41 -24.65 -11.24
#